data_AF-A0A1F7N255-F1
#
_entry.id   AF-A0A1F7N255-F1
#
_cell.length_a   1.000
_cell.length_b   1.000
_cell.length_c   1.000
_cell.angle_alpha   90.00
_cell.angle_beta   90.00
_cell.angle_gamma   90.00
#
_symmetry.space_group_name_H-M   'P 1'
#
loop_
_entity.id
_entity.type
_entity.pdbx_description
1 polymer ?
#
loop_
_entity_poly.entity_id
_entity_poly.type
_entity_poly.pdbx_seq_one_letter_code
_entity_poly.pdbx_strand_id
1 'polypeptide(L)'
;MNILGVTLGHDTSLSLVVDGVVTGTMEAERYFRQKRYKLHALNRRPGPQPSGYQYVDLAELRLFLSFVARAWGRTYDAVAVQNQGRAEEFKNLLAVLGEEGFTFGERRQVDHHLSHAALAFYTSPFDQAVVLSYDGEGNDGQTIVFQAGPAGLEYVEKNRIRFGQSYNNAGFVCGIKPDISGTTSGKLMGLVAYGEVRGDWLPRARRYVREYQKLASRVTDGLNEYGRGHRINPSALAEVPELQKYLVQDGPESLWGKTRQLLGERAPVPELKLPGPEDKTAQDLAATVQAAWTAEVLALLEPHRARSRNLCVTGGCALNGITNWEIQRRGLFAGTHFVPNPTDCGLSAGAALWLHHARSGRPFRGYPGYSTPYLGPEAFDRGELPAFRRAYPHRALDPAETHRVLARLVHADRIVGVIRGGYEVGPRALGNRSILCNPLNREMREIINRKVKHREWYRPFAPVVTADAAPRYFTNTADIPYMSVICHTRPEWADRLPAVTHADGTARVQTVTRAQHAFLYDTLEAFERLAGVPIMLNTSFTPRGEPILNFGAVGLAMLETTELDLVLIDDTLFCKVGKEQLLSLP
;
A
#
# COMPACT_ATOMS: atom_id res chain seq x y z
N MET A 1 19.18 1.83 -22.13
CA MET A 1 17.81 2.04 -22.63
C MET A 1 17.00 2.73 -21.55
N ASN A 2 16.45 3.89 -21.91
CA ASN A 2 15.63 4.75 -21.06
C ASN A 2 14.16 4.55 -21.45
N ILE A 3 13.36 4.01 -20.54
CA ILE A 3 11.97 3.66 -20.81
C ILE A 3 11.06 4.43 -19.85
N LEU A 4 10.07 5.12 -20.42
CA LEU A 4 8.98 5.71 -19.66
C LEU A 4 7.87 4.66 -19.44
N GLY A 5 7.68 4.27 -18.19
CA GLY A 5 6.55 3.46 -17.75
C GLY A 5 5.35 4.33 -17.40
N VAL A 6 4.15 3.92 -17.79
CA VAL A 6 2.89 4.62 -17.48
C VAL A 6 1.83 3.61 -17.06
N THR A 7 1.11 3.88 -15.96
CA THR A 7 -0.17 3.20 -15.68
C THR A 7 -1.32 4.20 -15.68
N LEU A 8 -2.39 3.85 -16.40
CA LEU A 8 -3.63 4.63 -16.48
C LEU A 8 -4.74 4.04 -15.59
N GLY A 9 -4.41 3.19 -14.62
CA GLY A 9 -5.37 2.61 -13.69
C GLY A 9 -5.90 3.59 -12.64
N HIS A 10 -6.73 3.08 -11.72
CA HIS A 10 -6.81 3.70 -10.39
C HIS A 10 -5.47 3.42 -9.71
N ASP A 11 -4.82 4.43 -9.13
CA ASP A 11 -3.39 4.40 -8.73
C ASP A 11 -2.45 4.76 -9.90
N THR A 12 -2.83 5.78 -10.67
CA THR A 12 -2.02 6.30 -11.78
C THR A 12 -0.61 6.66 -11.32
N SER A 13 0.39 6.16 -12.04
CA SER A 13 1.80 6.46 -11.80
C SER A 13 2.60 6.47 -13.09
N LEU A 14 3.72 7.20 -13.07
CA LEU A 14 4.73 7.17 -14.12
C LEU A 14 6.07 6.77 -13.50
N SER A 15 6.87 5.97 -14.21
CA SER A 15 8.18 5.53 -13.74
C SER A 15 9.23 5.64 -14.84
N LEU A 16 10.46 5.93 -14.44
CA LEU A 16 11.63 5.93 -15.31
C LEU A 16 12.46 4.69 -15.03
N VAL A 17 12.72 3.91 -16.08
CA VAL A 17 13.68 2.80 -16.07
C VAL A 17 14.88 3.18 -16.93
N VAL A 18 16.08 3.14 -16.35
CA VAL A 18 17.35 3.35 -17.05
C VAL A 18 18.16 2.07 -16.91
N ASP A 19 18.46 1.44 -18.05
CA ASP A 19 19.29 0.22 -18.12
C ASP A 19 18.84 -0.91 -17.17
N GLY A 20 17.52 -1.10 -17.06
CA GLY A 20 16.91 -2.15 -16.25
C GLY A 20 16.81 -1.82 -14.76
N VAL A 21 17.13 -0.59 -14.38
CA VAL A 21 16.98 -0.09 -13.01
C VAL A 21 15.87 0.95 -12.97
N VAL A 22 14.94 0.82 -12.03
CA VAL A 22 13.94 1.86 -11.75
C VAL A 22 14.67 3.01 -11.06
N THR A 23 14.75 4.17 -11.69
CA THR A 23 15.48 5.34 -11.17
C THR A 23 14.55 6.43 -10.64
N GLY A 24 13.25 6.34 -10.94
CA GLY A 24 12.27 7.27 -10.42
C GLY A 24 10.84 6.81 -10.64
N THR A 25 9.96 7.19 -9.72
CA THR A 25 8.52 6.92 -9.82
C THR A 25 7.74 8.11 -9.26
N MET A 26 6.66 8.48 -9.95
CA MET A 26 5.74 9.53 -9.54
C MET A 26 4.34 8.96 -9.41
N GLU A 27 3.82 8.92 -8.20
CA GLU A 27 2.45 8.51 -7.89
C GLU A 27 1.54 9.74 -7.96
N ALA A 28 0.56 9.74 -8.87
CA ALA A 28 -0.30 10.90 -9.09
C ALA A 28 -1.09 11.28 -7.84
N GLU A 29 -1.45 10.31 -6.99
CA GLU A 29 -2.13 10.59 -5.72
C GLU A 29 -1.32 11.51 -4.80
N ARG A 30 0.01 11.39 -4.79
CA ARG A 30 0.89 12.25 -3.95
C ARG A 30 0.85 13.69 -4.41
N TYR A 31 0.72 13.91 -5.72
CA TYR A 31 0.71 15.23 -6.35
C TYR A 31 -0.66 15.89 -6.25
N PHE A 32 -1.72 15.19 -6.67
CA PHE A 32 -3.10 15.71 -6.63
C PHE A 32 -3.74 15.64 -5.26
N ARG A 33 -3.05 15.04 -4.27
CA ARG A 33 -3.53 14.88 -2.88
C ARG A 33 -4.87 14.14 -2.80
N GLN A 34 -5.14 13.27 -3.76
CA GLN A 34 -6.36 12.50 -3.84
C GLN A 34 -6.01 11.01 -3.91
N LYS A 35 -6.48 10.24 -2.93
CA LYS A 35 -6.19 8.80 -2.85
C LYS A 35 -6.70 8.06 -4.09
N ARG A 36 -5.91 7.09 -4.55
CA ARG A 36 -6.23 6.26 -5.72
C ARG A 36 -6.55 7.08 -6.96
N TYR A 37 -5.82 8.18 -7.13
CA TYR A 37 -6.01 9.10 -8.23
C TYR A 37 -5.99 8.35 -9.57
N LYS A 38 -6.92 8.71 -10.45
CA LYS A 38 -7.27 7.94 -11.63
C LYS A 38 -7.27 8.81 -12.88
N LEU A 39 -6.45 8.46 -13.86
CA LEU A 39 -6.47 9.03 -15.21
C LEU A 39 -7.05 8.05 -16.26
N HIS A 40 -7.70 6.97 -15.82
CA HIS A 40 -8.42 6.00 -16.65
C HIS A 40 -9.64 6.64 -17.36
N ALA A 41 -10.00 6.18 -18.56
CA ALA A 41 -11.01 6.77 -19.44
C ALA A 41 -10.56 8.10 -20.06
N LEU A 42 -9.23 8.27 -20.20
CA LEU A 42 -8.63 9.35 -20.95
C LEU A 42 -9.24 9.40 -22.34
N ASN A 43 -10.05 10.42 -22.53
CA ASN A 43 -10.54 10.87 -23.81
C ASN A 43 -10.01 12.29 -24.02
N ARG A 44 -9.87 12.69 -25.29
CA ARG A 44 -9.28 13.99 -25.64
C ARG A 44 -10.28 15.15 -25.55
N ARG A 45 -11.43 14.97 -24.86
CA ARG A 45 -12.41 16.05 -24.67
C ARG A 45 -11.90 17.02 -23.60
N PRO A 46 -12.12 18.32 -23.76
CA PRO A 46 -11.72 19.31 -22.76
C PRO A 46 -12.59 19.19 -21.49
N GLY A 47 -11.97 19.52 -20.35
CA GLY A 47 -12.62 19.60 -19.05
C GLY A 47 -12.88 18.25 -18.36
N PRO A 48 -13.32 18.27 -17.10
CA PRO A 48 -13.49 17.06 -16.28
C PRO A 48 -14.52 16.10 -16.87
N GLN A 49 -14.11 14.85 -17.11
CA GLN A 49 -14.97 13.78 -17.62
C GLN A 49 -15.24 12.74 -16.52
N PRO A 50 -16.49 12.28 -16.32
CA PRO A 50 -16.78 11.29 -15.29
C PRO A 50 -16.17 9.92 -15.65
N SER A 51 -15.41 9.33 -14.71
CA SER A 51 -14.83 7.98 -14.84
C SER A 51 -15.35 7.05 -13.74
N GLY A 52 -16.67 6.94 -13.62
CA GLY A 52 -17.37 6.12 -12.62
C GLY A 52 -17.28 6.68 -11.20
N TYR A 53 -16.07 6.88 -10.66
CA TYR A 53 -15.82 7.21 -9.25
C TYR A 53 -14.94 8.44 -9.02
N GLN A 54 -14.31 8.97 -10.08
CA GLN A 54 -13.54 10.23 -10.08
C GLN A 54 -13.75 10.92 -11.42
N TYR A 55 -13.37 12.19 -11.52
CA TYR A 55 -13.19 12.83 -12.82
C TYR A 55 -11.82 12.48 -13.40
N VAL A 56 -11.72 12.51 -14.73
CA VAL A 56 -10.46 12.57 -15.45
C VAL A 56 -10.45 13.86 -16.23
N ASP A 57 -9.43 14.68 -15.99
CA ASP A 57 -9.21 15.92 -16.70
C ASP A 57 -7.90 15.85 -17.48
N LEU A 58 -7.99 16.17 -18.77
CA LEU A 58 -6.82 16.28 -19.63
C LEU A 58 -5.85 17.37 -19.15
N ALA A 59 -6.37 18.46 -18.55
CA ALA A 59 -5.53 19.51 -17.98
C ALA A 59 -4.69 19.01 -16.80
N GLU A 60 -5.25 18.15 -15.96
CA GLU A 60 -4.52 17.53 -14.85
C GLU A 60 -3.43 16.58 -15.37
N LEU A 61 -3.72 15.76 -16.38
CA LEU A 61 -2.70 14.92 -17.02
C LEU A 61 -1.56 15.78 -17.60
N ARG A 62 -1.86 16.84 -18.33
CA ARG A 62 -0.84 17.76 -18.89
C ARG A 62 0.00 18.41 -17.81
N LEU A 63 -0.63 18.86 -16.72
CA LEU A 63 0.09 19.39 -15.56
C LEU A 63 1.03 18.35 -14.96
N PHE A 64 0.58 17.11 -14.79
CA PHE A 64 1.42 16.03 -14.27
C PHE A 64 2.59 15.70 -15.21
N LEU A 65 2.36 15.66 -16.52
CA LEU A 65 3.40 15.48 -17.53
C LEU A 65 4.42 16.62 -17.56
N SER A 66 4.01 17.85 -17.29
CA SER A 66 4.94 18.99 -17.19
C SER A 66 5.97 18.79 -16.06
N PHE A 67 5.52 18.19 -14.95
CA PHE A 67 6.37 17.87 -13.81
C PHE A 67 7.32 16.71 -14.12
N VAL A 68 6.81 15.66 -14.78
CA VAL A 68 7.63 14.55 -15.30
C VAL A 68 8.70 15.07 -16.26
N ALA A 69 8.33 15.94 -17.18
CA ALA A 69 9.27 16.53 -18.14
C ALA A 69 10.36 17.38 -17.47
N ARG A 70 10.01 18.11 -16.40
CA ARG A 70 10.99 18.88 -15.62
C ARG A 70 11.98 17.96 -14.89
N ALA A 71 11.52 16.82 -14.38
CA ALA A 71 12.36 15.91 -13.60
C ALA A 71 13.21 14.96 -14.47
N TRP A 72 12.64 14.43 -15.55
CA TRP A 72 13.22 13.31 -16.32
C TRP A 72 13.44 13.62 -17.80
N GLY A 73 13.05 14.82 -18.26
CA GLY A 73 13.08 15.17 -19.67
C GLY A 73 11.94 14.56 -20.49
N ARG A 74 12.01 14.71 -21.80
CA ARG A 74 10.93 14.34 -22.75
C ARG A 74 11.31 13.24 -23.74
N THR A 75 12.59 12.85 -23.79
CA THR A 75 13.09 11.91 -24.79
C THR A 75 13.45 10.58 -24.14
N TYR A 76 12.83 9.52 -24.66
CA TYR A 76 12.97 8.15 -24.17
C TYR A 76 13.22 7.21 -25.36
N ASP A 77 13.83 6.06 -25.12
CA ASP A 77 13.95 5.03 -26.17
C ASP A 77 12.60 4.36 -26.44
N ALA A 78 11.81 4.16 -25.37
CA ALA A 78 10.52 3.51 -25.45
C ALA A 78 9.52 4.04 -24.40
N VAL A 79 8.23 3.81 -24.66
CA VAL A 79 7.15 3.97 -23.68
C VAL A 79 6.41 2.65 -23.47
N ALA A 80 6.27 2.24 -22.22
CA ALA A 80 5.56 1.04 -21.81
C ALA A 80 4.32 1.41 -20.97
N VAL A 81 3.14 1.02 -21.43
CA VAL A 81 1.86 1.45 -20.85
C VAL A 81 1.08 0.25 -20.34
N GLN A 82 0.75 0.27 -19.06
CA GLN A 82 -0.24 -0.61 -18.48
C GLN A 82 -1.58 0.13 -18.39
N ASN A 83 -2.60 -0.39 -19.05
CA ASN A 83 -3.95 0.19 -19.01
C ASN A 83 -5.04 -0.86 -19.27
N GLN A 84 -4.84 -2.08 -18.78
CA GLN A 84 -5.81 -3.18 -18.90
C GLN A 84 -6.21 -3.53 -20.35
N GLY A 85 -5.32 -3.35 -21.32
CA GLY A 85 -5.59 -3.67 -22.73
C GLY A 85 -6.52 -2.67 -23.47
N ARG A 86 -6.83 -1.51 -22.89
CA ARG A 86 -7.75 -0.52 -23.49
C ARG A 86 -7.10 0.24 -24.64
N ALA A 87 -7.33 -0.21 -25.87
CA ALA A 87 -6.65 0.30 -27.07
C ALA A 87 -6.88 1.81 -27.33
N GLU A 88 -8.11 2.31 -27.14
CA GLU A 88 -8.41 3.72 -27.38
C GLU A 88 -7.75 4.66 -26.35
N GLU A 89 -7.72 4.27 -25.07
CA GLU A 89 -6.98 5.02 -24.05
C GLU A 89 -5.48 5.05 -24.33
N PHE A 90 -4.93 3.94 -24.83
CA PHE A 90 -3.52 3.86 -25.22
C PHE A 90 -3.22 4.86 -26.36
N LYS A 91 -4.03 4.88 -27.42
CA LYS A 91 -3.89 5.84 -28.53
C LYS A 91 -4.00 7.29 -28.04
N ASN A 92 -4.97 7.58 -27.17
CA ASN A 92 -5.17 8.93 -26.62
C ASN A 92 -3.98 9.36 -25.79
N LEU A 93 -3.43 8.51 -24.92
CA LEU A 93 -2.24 8.82 -24.14
C LEU A 93 -1.05 9.15 -25.06
N LEU A 94 -0.81 8.33 -26.08
CA LEU A 94 0.31 8.57 -27.01
C LEU A 94 0.16 9.89 -27.76
N ALA A 95 -1.06 10.25 -28.15
CA ALA A 95 -1.34 11.55 -28.78
C ALA A 95 -1.02 12.71 -27.82
N VAL A 96 -1.49 12.63 -26.56
CA VAL A 96 -1.23 13.66 -25.55
C VAL A 96 0.26 13.77 -25.24
N LEU A 97 0.97 12.66 -25.09
CA LEU A 97 2.43 12.67 -24.91
C LEU A 97 3.13 13.39 -26.07
N GLY A 98 2.71 13.13 -27.32
CA GLY A 98 3.24 13.82 -28.50
C GLY A 98 2.93 15.33 -28.51
N GLU A 99 1.72 15.73 -28.14
CA GLU A 99 1.32 17.14 -27.97
C GLU A 99 2.17 17.87 -26.92
N GLU A 100 2.53 17.20 -25.83
CA GLU A 100 3.39 17.72 -24.75
C GLU A 100 4.90 17.62 -25.07
N GLY A 101 5.24 17.21 -26.29
CA GLY A 101 6.61 17.16 -26.82
C GLY A 101 7.43 15.93 -26.40
N PHE A 102 6.80 14.86 -25.93
CA PHE A 102 7.49 13.61 -25.60
C PHE A 102 7.80 12.81 -26.86
N THR A 103 9.01 12.23 -26.92
CA THR A 103 9.48 11.45 -28.07
C THR A 103 9.97 10.08 -27.64
N PHE A 104 9.58 9.03 -28.37
CA PHE A 104 9.97 7.64 -28.13
C PHE A 104 9.98 6.81 -29.42
N GLY A 105 10.94 5.90 -29.54
CA GLY A 105 11.12 5.02 -30.70
C GLY A 105 10.16 3.83 -30.70
N GLU A 106 9.93 3.22 -29.54
CA GLU A 106 9.02 2.09 -29.37
C GLU A 106 7.83 2.44 -28.46
N ARG A 107 6.66 1.87 -28.76
CA ARG A 107 5.47 1.94 -27.90
C ARG A 107 4.97 0.55 -27.60
N ARG A 108 4.68 0.26 -26.34
CA ARG A 108 4.17 -1.05 -25.93
C ARG A 108 3.05 -0.93 -24.91
N GLN A 109 2.00 -1.70 -25.13
CA GLN A 109 0.98 -1.98 -24.12
C GLN A 109 1.35 -3.28 -23.40
N VAL A 110 1.27 -3.30 -22.08
CA VAL A 110 1.68 -4.44 -21.23
C VAL A 110 0.52 -4.88 -20.35
N ASP A 111 0.37 -6.20 -20.18
CA ASP A 111 -0.67 -6.79 -19.34
C ASP A 111 -0.49 -6.45 -17.86
N HIS A 112 -1.59 -6.46 -17.12
CA HIS A 112 -1.64 -6.06 -15.72
C HIS A 112 -0.81 -6.96 -14.79
N HIS A 113 -1.13 -8.26 -14.70
CA HIS A 113 -0.38 -9.16 -13.83
C HIS A 113 1.04 -9.41 -14.36
N LEU A 114 1.27 -9.33 -15.67
CA LEU A 114 2.63 -9.34 -16.24
C LEU A 114 3.47 -8.16 -15.76
N SER A 115 2.90 -6.95 -15.68
CA SER A 115 3.58 -5.77 -15.15
C SER A 115 3.89 -5.96 -13.66
N HIS A 116 2.92 -6.45 -12.87
CA HIS A 116 3.16 -6.81 -11.46
C HIS A 116 4.30 -7.81 -11.31
N ALA A 117 4.28 -8.90 -12.10
CA ALA A 117 5.29 -9.96 -12.04
C ALA A 117 6.67 -9.47 -12.47
N ALA A 118 6.75 -8.60 -13.49
CA ALA A 118 7.99 -7.98 -13.93
C ALA A 118 8.60 -7.06 -12.87
N LEU A 119 7.78 -6.24 -12.20
CA LEU A 119 8.26 -5.45 -11.06
C LEU A 119 8.86 -6.36 -9.99
N ALA A 120 8.16 -7.44 -9.65
CA ALA A 120 8.60 -8.36 -8.60
C ALA A 120 9.89 -9.08 -8.95
N PHE A 121 9.96 -9.71 -10.12
CA PHE A 121 11.10 -10.52 -10.50
C PHE A 121 12.34 -9.67 -10.80
N TYR A 122 12.22 -8.62 -11.62
CA TYR A 122 13.37 -7.83 -12.05
C TYR A 122 13.94 -6.89 -10.97
N THR A 123 13.27 -6.78 -9.83
CA THR A 123 13.80 -6.13 -8.61
C THR A 123 14.20 -7.13 -7.53
N SER A 124 14.01 -8.42 -7.77
CA SER A 124 14.41 -9.49 -6.84
C SER A 124 15.89 -9.85 -7.03
N PRO A 125 16.58 -10.33 -6.00
CA PRO A 125 17.96 -10.80 -6.12
C PRO A 125 18.07 -12.17 -6.82
N PHE A 126 16.97 -12.72 -7.34
CA PHE A 126 16.90 -14.09 -7.85
C PHE A 126 17.05 -14.12 -9.37
N ASP A 127 17.84 -15.07 -9.89
CA ASP A 127 17.92 -15.35 -11.33
C ASP A 127 16.77 -16.25 -11.83
N GLN A 128 16.08 -16.91 -10.91
CA GLN A 128 14.87 -17.72 -11.14
C GLN A 128 13.94 -17.69 -9.92
N ALA A 129 12.63 -17.61 -10.16
CA ALA A 129 11.63 -17.59 -9.10
C ALA A 129 10.27 -18.08 -9.60
N VAL A 130 9.46 -18.62 -8.69
CA VAL A 130 8.00 -18.58 -8.86
C VAL A 130 7.55 -17.16 -8.55
N VAL A 131 6.62 -16.60 -9.34
CA VAL A 131 6.04 -15.28 -9.05
C VAL A 131 4.55 -15.43 -8.87
N LEU A 132 4.05 -15.11 -7.67
CA LEU A 132 2.62 -15.01 -7.39
C LEU A 132 2.18 -13.55 -7.58
N SER A 133 1.42 -13.30 -8.63
CA SER A 133 0.73 -12.02 -8.85
C SER A 133 -0.76 -12.19 -8.57
N TYR A 134 -1.26 -11.55 -7.52
CA TYR A 134 -2.66 -11.67 -7.11
C TYR A 134 -3.23 -10.33 -6.66
N ASP A 135 -4.31 -9.91 -7.29
CA ASP A 135 -4.87 -8.57 -7.10
C ASP A 135 -6.41 -8.61 -7.13
N GLY A 136 -7.04 -7.45 -7.28
CA GLY A 136 -8.46 -7.33 -7.53
C GLY A 136 -8.87 -7.99 -8.85
N GLU A 137 -8.32 -7.50 -9.98
CA GLU A 137 -8.57 -8.00 -11.33
C GLU A 137 -7.64 -7.31 -12.35
N GLY A 138 -7.13 -8.06 -13.33
CA GLY A 138 -6.37 -7.58 -14.47
C GLY A 138 -6.97 -8.06 -15.80
N ASN A 139 -6.51 -7.50 -16.91
CA ASN A 139 -6.91 -7.95 -18.26
C ASN A 139 -6.44 -9.37 -18.60
N ASP A 140 -5.50 -9.90 -17.82
CA ASP A 140 -4.89 -11.22 -17.97
C ASP A 140 -5.31 -12.24 -16.90
N GLY A 141 -6.10 -11.86 -15.88
CA GLY A 141 -6.59 -12.76 -14.82
C GLY A 141 -6.96 -12.05 -13.51
N GLN A 142 -7.07 -12.80 -12.41
CA GLN A 142 -7.21 -12.25 -11.04
C GLN A 142 -6.08 -12.71 -10.12
N THR A 143 -5.67 -13.96 -10.28
CA THR A 143 -4.56 -14.60 -9.57
C THR A 143 -3.74 -15.38 -10.59
N ILE A 144 -2.48 -15.03 -10.78
CA ILE A 144 -1.60 -15.62 -11.77
C ILE A 144 -0.30 -16.07 -11.09
N VAL A 145 0.11 -17.30 -11.40
CA VAL A 145 1.43 -17.82 -11.07
C VAL A 145 2.28 -17.82 -12.33
N PHE A 146 3.47 -17.22 -12.24
CA PHE A 146 4.48 -17.23 -13.29
C PHE A 146 5.68 -18.08 -12.90
N GLN A 147 6.31 -18.68 -13.89
CA GLN A 147 7.70 -19.10 -13.80
C GLN A 147 8.58 -17.97 -14.33
N ALA A 148 9.54 -17.53 -13.54
CA ALA A 148 10.51 -16.53 -13.94
C ALA A 148 11.91 -17.14 -14.00
N GLY A 149 12.69 -16.73 -15.00
CA GLY A 149 14.06 -17.20 -15.19
C GLY A 149 14.85 -16.31 -16.16
N PRO A 150 16.04 -16.76 -16.59
CA PRO A 150 16.90 -15.99 -17.48
C PRO A 150 16.25 -15.59 -18.82
N ALA A 151 15.26 -16.35 -19.29
CA ALA A 151 14.52 -16.10 -20.52
C ALA A 151 13.32 -15.13 -20.36
N GLY A 152 13.01 -14.72 -19.12
CA GLY A 152 11.89 -13.83 -18.81
C GLY A 152 10.80 -14.51 -17.97
N LEU A 153 9.55 -14.11 -18.21
CA LEU A 153 8.37 -14.49 -17.43
C LEU A 153 7.41 -15.32 -18.28
N GLU A 154 7.01 -16.48 -17.76
CA GLU A 154 6.07 -17.40 -18.39
C GLU A 154 4.84 -17.61 -17.51
N TYR A 155 3.65 -17.56 -18.11
CA TYR A 155 2.40 -17.88 -17.42
C TYR A 155 2.31 -19.40 -17.15
N VAL A 156 2.24 -19.80 -15.89
CA VAL A 156 2.14 -21.22 -15.50
C VAL A 156 0.73 -21.57 -15.06
N GLU A 157 0.07 -20.69 -14.31
CA GLU A 157 -1.29 -20.93 -13.84
C GLU A 157 -2.09 -19.63 -13.82
N LYS A 158 -3.30 -19.67 -14.39
CA LYS A 158 -4.31 -18.61 -14.24
C LYS A 158 -5.41 -19.13 -13.33
N ASN A 159 -5.29 -18.83 -12.03
CA ASN A 159 -6.22 -19.30 -11.03
C ASN A 159 -7.44 -18.38 -10.95
N ARG A 160 -8.63 -18.96 -10.74
CA ARG A 160 -9.91 -18.24 -10.73
C ARG A 160 -10.27 -17.65 -9.35
N ILE A 161 -9.49 -17.95 -8.31
CA ILE A 161 -9.74 -17.43 -6.96
C ILE A 161 -9.57 -15.91 -6.94
N ARG A 162 -10.56 -15.21 -6.39
CA ARG A 162 -10.65 -13.75 -6.33
C ARG A 162 -10.24 -13.22 -4.96
N PHE A 163 -8.99 -13.49 -4.56
CA PHE A 163 -8.47 -13.19 -3.23
C PHE A 163 -8.70 -11.75 -2.77
N GLY A 164 -8.38 -10.75 -3.60
CA GLY A 164 -8.53 -9.34 -3.22
C GLY A 164 -9.99 -8.93 -3.06
N GLN A 165 -10.88 -9.47 -3.91
CA GLN A 165 -12.30 -9.13 -3.92
C GLN A 165 -13.04 -9.79 -2.76
N SER A 166 -12.76 -11.07 -2.45
CA SER A 166 -13.35 -11.76 -1.31
C SER A 166 -12.91 -11.13 0.02
N TYR A 167 -11.62 -10.80 0.16
CA TYR A 167 -11.11 -10.17 1.38
C TYR A 167 -11.68 -8.76 1.58
N ASN A 168 -11.78 -7.95 0.53
CA ASN A 168 -12.45 -6.65 0.59
C ASN A 168 -13.95 -6.79 0.95
N ASN A 169 -14.64 -7.77 0.38
CA ASN A 169 -16.05 -8.04 0.71
C ASN A 169 -16.24 -8.47 2.17
N ALA A 170 -15.36 -9.30 2.72
CA ALA A 170 -15.40 -9.67 4.13
C ALA A 170 -15.31 -8.45 5.06
N GLY A 171 -14.58 -7.41 4.67
CA GLY A 171 -14.57 -6.13 5.38
C GLY A 171 -15.94 -5.46 5.42
N PHE A 172 -16.67 -5.45 4.30
CA PHE A 172 -18.06 -4.95 4.28
C PHE A 172 -19.01 -5.82 5.11
N VAL A 173 -18.84 -7.15 5.08
CA VAL A 173 -19.61 -8.07 5.94
C VAL A 173 -19.40 -7.76 7.43
N CYS A 174 -18.17 -7.44 7.83
CA CYS A 174 -17.83 -7.05 9.21
C CYS A 174 -18.30 -5.64 9.60
N GLY A 175 -19.09 -4.95 8.75
CA GLY A 175 -19.56 -3.60 9.01
C GLY A 175 -18.47 -2.52 8.96
N ILE A 176 -17.31 -2.82 8.35
CA ILE A 176 -16.22 -1.84 8.22
C ILE A 176 -16.62 -0.78 7.20
N LYS A 177 -16.56 0.48 7.62
CA LYS A 177 -16.80 1.63 6.74
C LYS A 177 -15.52 1.96 5.96
N PRO A 178 -15.51 1.88 4.62
CA PRO A 178 -14.36 2.31 3.82
C PRO A 178 -14.19 3.84 3.90
N ASP A 179 -12.94 4.32 3.84
CA ASP A 179 -12.69 5.78 3.65
C ASP A 179 -12.92 6.17 2.18
N ILE A 180 -12.58 5.24 1.29
CA ILE A 180 -12.83 5.18 -0.15
C ILE A 180 -12.94 3.69 -0.51
N SER A 181 -13.62 3.24 -1.57
CA SER A 181 -13.76 1.77 -1.79
C SER A 181 -12.46 1.04 -1.99
N GLY A 182 -12.57 -0.27 -1.84
CA GLY A 182 -11.42 -1.15 -1.93
C GLY A 182 -10.47 -0.96 -0.75
N THR A 183 -10.84 -0.20 0.29
CA THR A 183 -10.00 0.06 1.47
C THR A 183 -10.49 -0.60 2.74
N THR A 184 -11.50 -1.48 2.67
CA THR A 184 -11.87 -2.28 3.83
C THR A 184 -10.79 -3.32 4.14
N SER A 185 -10.06 -3.86 3.14
CA SER A 185 -9.06 -4.93 3.32
C SER A 185 -8.00 -4.60 4.37
N GLY A 186 -7.37 -3.42 4.30
CA GLY A 186 -6.35 -3.03 5.28
C GLY A 186 -6.90 -2.83 6.69
N LYS A 187 -8.17 -2.43 6.82
CA LYS A 187 -8.88 -2.31 8.10
C LYS A 187 -9.27 -3.68 8.63
N LEU A 188 -9.80 -4.57 7.78
CA LEU A 188 -10.12 -5.96 8.12
C LEU A 188 -8.89 -6.70 8.64
N MET A 189 -7.74 -6.55 7.98
CA MET A 189 -6.48 -7.13 8.44
C MET A 189 -6.07 -6.61 9.83
N GLY A 190 -6.36 -5.34 10.16
CA GLY A 190 -6.14 -4.81 11.50
C GLY A 190 -7.11 -5.39 12.55
N LEU A 191 -8.34 -5.71 12.14
CA LEU A 191 -9.36 -6.29 13.02
C LEU A 191 -9.05 -7.75 13.41
N VAL A 192 -8.28 -8.46 12.58
CA VAL A 192 -7.86 -9.86 12.83
C VAL A 192 -7.28 -10.04 14.23
N ALA A 193 -6.47 -9.09 14.72
CA ALA A 193 -5.78 -9.17 16.01
C ALA A 193 -6.71 -9.20 17.24
N TYR A 194 -8.01 -9.00 17.05
CA TYR A 194 -9.03 -8.99 18.11
C TYR A 194 -9.97 -10.20 18.03
N GLY A 195 -9.87 -10.98 16.96
CA GLY A 195 -10.71 -12.14 16.69
C GLY A 195 -10.07 -13.46 17.09
N GLU A 196 -10.90 -14.48 17.25
CA GLU A 196 -10.48 -15.87 17.37
C GLU A 196 -10.87 -16.65 16.11
N VAL A 197 -10.00 -17.56 15.68
CA VAL A 197 -10.31 -18.44 14.55
C VAL A 197 -11.34 -19.48 14.99
N ARG A 198 -12.52 -19.43 14.39
CA ARG A 198 -13.64 -20.34 14.64
C ARG A 198 -13.50 -21.58 13.77
N GLY A 199 -13.08 -22.70 14.37
CA GLY A 199 -12.80 -23.95 13.65
C GLY A 199 -14.03 -24.53 12.94
N ASP A 200 -15.21 -24.35 13.50
CA ASP A 200 -16.51 -24.71 12.95
C ASP A 200 -16.92 -23.85 11.73
N TRP A 201 -16.48 -22.59 11.68
CA TRP A 201 -16.74 -21.68 10.55
C TRP A 201 -15.71 -21.86 9.42
N LEU A 202 -14.50 -22.30 9.75
CA LEU A 202 -13.36 -22.36 8.84
C LEU A 202 -13.65 -23.11 7.52
N PRO A 203 -14.34 -24.26 7.46
CA PRO A 203 -14.67 -24.92 6.19
C PRO A 203 -15.50 -24.05 5.25
N ARG A 204 -16.48 -23.32 5.80
CA ARG A 204 -17.35 -22.40 5.04
C ARG A 204 -16.58 -21.15 4.64
N ALA A 205 -15.69 -20.64 5.50
CA ALA A 205 -14.79 -19.53 5.16
C ALA A 205 -13.81 -19.91 4.03
N ARG A 206 -13.26 -21.13 4.02
CA ARG A 206 -12.41 -21.63 2.93
C ARG A 206 -13.18 -21.72 1.61
N ARG A 207 -14.40 -22.27 1.64
CA ARG A 207 -15.27 -22.30 0.46
C ARG A 207 -15.62 -20.88 -0.02
N TYR A 208 -15.92 -19.97 0.90
CA TYR A 208 -16.15 -18.55 0.61
C TYR A 208 -14.98 -17.94 -0.17
N VAL A 209 -13.74 -18.14 0.27
CA VAL A 209 -12.57 -17.59 -0.44
C VAL A 209 -12.44 -18.19 -1.84
N ARG A 210 -12.58 -19.53 -1.99
CA ARG A 210 -12.40 -20.22 -3.28
C ARG A 210 -13.47 -19.87 -4.30
N GLU A 211 -14.72 -19.77 -3.87
CA GLU A 211 -15.89 -19.68 -4.74
C GLU A 211 -16.48 -18.26 -4.80
N TYR A 212 -15.84 -17.27 -4.18
CA TYR A 212 -16.33 -15.90 -4.16
C TYR A 212 -16.55 -15.37 -5.57
N GLN A 213 -17.74 -14.81 -5.79
CA GLN A 213 -18.09 -14.09 -7.01
C GLN A 213 -18.42 -12.64 -6.68
N LYS A 214 -17.82 -11.71 -7.40
CA LYS A 214 -18.16 -10.29 -7.27
C LYS A 214 -19.53 -10.05 -7.93
N LEU A 215 -20.46 -9.51 -7.16
CA LEU A 215 -21.75 -9.08 -7.70
C LEU A 215 -21.57 -7.74 -8.42
N ALA A 216 -22.38 -7.51 -9.47
CA ALA A 216 -22.44 -6.23 -10.15
C ALA A 216 -22.79 -5.12 -9.15
N SER A 217 -22.04 -4.02 -9.14
CA SER A 217 -22.31 -2.88 -8.26
C SER A 217 -23.68 -2.26 -8.56
N ARG A 218 -24.31 -1.63 -7.56
CA ARG A 218 -25.50 -0.81 -7.80
C ARG A 218 -25.11 0.36 -8.70
N VAL A 219 -25.95 0.68 -9.69
CA VAL A 219 -25.83 1.93 -10.43
C VAL A 219 -26.02 3.06 -9.43
N THR A 220 -25.09 4.01 -9.42
CA THR A 220 -25.20 5.20 -8.60
C THR A 220 -25.24 6.41 -9.51
N ASP A 221 -26.20 7.30 -9.31
CA ASP A 221 -26.36 8.51 -10.10
C ASP A 221 -25.26 9.50 -9.65
N GLY A 222 -24.19 9.63 -10.45
CA GLY A 222 -23.10 10.57 -10.22
C GLY A 222 -21.82 9.98 -9.61
N LEU A 223 -20.83 10.86 -9.41
CA LEU A 223 -19.54 10.54 -8.79
C LEU A 223 -19.70 10.31 -7.29
N ASN A 224 -20.13 9.12 -6.94
CA ASN A 224 -20.21 8.72 -5.54
C ASN A 224 -18.87 8.17 -5.07
N GLU A 225 -18.59 8.35 -3.77
CA GLU A 225 -17.45 7.70 -3.12
C GLU A 225 -17.44 6.23 -3.52
N TYR A 226 -16.27 5.80 -4.00
CA TYR A 226 -15.99 4.41 -4.33
C TYR A 226 -16.60 3.59 -3.15
N GLY A 227 -17.47 2.60 -3.44
CA GLY A 227 -17.97 1.63 -2.45
C GLY A 227 -19.40 1.77 -2.00
N ARG A 228 -20.04 2.93 -2.22
CA ARG A 228 -21.48 3.09 -1.95
C ARG A 228 -22.35 2.14 -2.78
N GLY A 229 -21.88 1.78 -3.98
CA GLY A 229 -22.51 0.77 -4.84
C GLY A 229 -22.02 -0.67 -4.62
N HIS A 230 -21.11 -0.93 -3.67
CA HIS A 230 -20.60 -2.28 -3.42
C HIS A 230 -21.74 -3.17 -2.92
N ARG A 231 -21.88 -4.35 -3.52
CA ARG A 231 -22.85 -5.35 -3.09
C ARG A 231 -22.16 -6.41 -2.25
N ILE A 232 -22.67 -6.59 -1.03
CA ILE A 232 -22.20 -7.66 -0.16
C ILE A 232 -22.67 -9.00 -0.73
N ASN A 233 -21.71 -9.89 -0.99
CA ASN A 233 -21.99 -11.27 -1.30
C ASN A 233 -21.53 -12.14 -0.13
N PRO A 234 -22.46 -12.76 0.63
CA PRO A 234 -22.07 -13.63 1.73
C PRO A 234 -21.53 -14.98 1.26
N SER A 235 -21.95 -15.47 0.07
CA SER A 235 -21.59 -16.79 -0.46
C SER A 235 -21.69 -17.86 0.65
N ALA A 236 -20.68 -18.72 0.81
CA ALA A 236 -20.66 -19.80 1.79
C ALA A 236 -20.76 -19.33 3.26
N LEU A 237 -20.52 -18.05 3.56
CA LEU A 237 -20.67 -17.52 4.93
C LEU A 237 -22.13 -17.49 5.38
N ALA A 238 -23.09 -17.44 4.45
CA ALA A 238 -24.53 -17.51 4.79
C ALA A 238 -24.94 -18.88 5.37
N GLU A 239 -24.12 -19.91 5.19
CA GLU A 239 -24.37 -21.27 5.68
C GLU A 239 -23.77 -21.53 7.07
N VAL A 240 -23.14 -20.52 7.69
CA VAL A 240 -22.69 -20.60 9.09
C VAL A 240 -23.89 -20.32 10.00
N PRO A 241 -24.33 -21.28 10.85
CA PRO A 241 -25.54 -21.14 11.66
C PRO A 241 -25.57 -19.87 12.51
N GLU A 242 -24.46 -19.52 13.16
CA GLU A 242 -24.35 -18.33 14.01
C GLU A 242 -24.46 -17.01 13.22
N LEU A 243 -24.12 -17.04 11.93
CA LEU A 243 -24.16 -15.87 11.05
C LEU A 243 -25.55 -15.68 10.42
N GLN A 244 -26.41 -16.70 10.39
CA GLN A 244 -27.72 -16.63 9.74
C GLN A 244 -28.63 -15.56 10.34
N LYS A 245 -28.52 -15.28 11.64
CA LYS A 245 -29.28 -14.20 12.31
C LYS A 245 -28.93 -12.79 11.81
N TYR A 246 -27.81 -12.62 11.10
CA TYR A 246 -27.37 -11.35 10.51
C TYR A 246 -27.64 -11.27 8.99
N LEU A 247 -28.33 -12.25 8.43
CA LEU A 247 -28.77 -12.20 7.04
C LEU A 247 -29.91 -11.20 6.90
N VAL A 248 -29.66 -10.15 6.14
CA VAL A 248 -30.67 -9.17 5.74
C VAL A 248 -31.25 -9.61 4.40
N GLN A 249 -32.54 -9.92 4.40
CA GLN A 249 -33.30 -10.09 3.17
C GLN A 249 -34.08 -8.80 2.90
N ASP A 250 -33.95 -8.22 1.71
CA ASP A 250 -35.02 -7.38 1.19
C ASP A 250 -36.20 -8.32 0.93
N GLY A 251 -37.11 -8.44 1.90
CA GLY A 251 -38.17 -9.44 1.83
C GLY A 251 -39.09 -9.21 0.63
N PRO A 252 -39.59 -10.28 -0.03
CA PRO A 252 -40.61 -10.18 -1.10
C PRO A 252 -41.92 -9.52 -0.62
N GLU A 253 -42.14 -9.42 0.70
CA GLU A 253 -43.31 -8.75 1.28
C GLU A 253 -43.16 -7.24 1.47
N SER A 254 -41.94 -6.70 1.37
CA SER A 254 -41.73 -5.26 1.39
C SER A 254 -42.38 -4.59 0.17
N LEU A 255 -42.85 -3.35 0.30
CA LEU A 255 -43.46 -2.60 -0.80
C LEU A 255 -42.55 -2.61 -2.04
N TRP A 256 -41.24 -2.43 -1.83
CA TRP A 256 -40.22 -2.49 -2.86
C TRP A 256 -39.97 -3.89 -3.44
N GLY A 257 -40.05 -4.95 -2.60
CA GLY A 257 -39.93 -6.34 -3.04
C GLY A 257 -41.05 -6.74 -4.01
N LYS A 258 -42.29 -6.37 -3.71
CA LYS A 258 -43.46 -6.61 -4.57
C LYS A 258 -43.38 -5.84 -5.90
N THR A 259 -42.96 -4.57 -5.86
CA THR A 259 -42.77 -3.76 -7.07
C THR A 259 -41.69 -4.33 -8.00
N ARG A 260 -40.58 -4.83 -7.46
CA ARG A 260 -39.49 -5.42 -8.25
C ARG A 260 -39.86 -6.76 -8.88
N GLN A 261 -40.66 -7.55 -8.19
CA GLN A 261 -41.19 -8.82 -8.70
C GLN A 261 -42.17 -8.59 -9.87
N LEU A 262 -43.02 -7.57 -9.76
CA LEU A 262 -43.91 -7.12 -10.86
C LEU A 262 -43.13 -6.61 -12.09
N LEU A 263 -41.92 -6.07 -11.90
CA LEU A 263 -41.04 -5.60 -12.97
C LEU A 263 -40.11 -6.69 -13.55
N GLY A 264 -40.23 -7.95 -13.11
CA GLY A 264 -39.41 -9.06 -13.60
C GLY A 264 -37.93 -9.04 -13.14
N GLU A 265 -37.61 -8.30 -12.08
CA GLU A 265 -36.25 -8.22 -11.56
C GLU A 265 -35.85 -9.51 -10.80
N ARG A 266 -34.57 -9.92 -10.90
CA ARG A 266 -34.03 -11.06 -10.15
C ARG A 266 -34.25 -10.90 -8.64
N ALA A 267 -34.60 -12.01 -7.97
CA ALA A 267 -34.76 -12.06 -6.52
C ALA A 267 -33.56 -11.44 -5.78
N PRO A 268 -33.79 -10.69 -4.68
CA PRO A 268 -32.71 -10.06 -3.93
C PRO A 268 -31.78 -11.12 -3.36
N VAL A 269 -30.47 -10.92 -3.57
CA VAL A 269 -29.43 -11.76 -2.96
C VAL A 269 -29.33 -11.35 -1.49
N PRO A 270 -29.46 -12.28 -0.52
CA PRO A 270 -29.34 -11.95 0.89
C PRO A 270 -27.96 -11.33 1.18
N GLU A 271 -27.93 -10.29 2.01
CA GLU A 271 -26.69 -9.63 2.43
C GLU A 271 -26.38 -10.02 3.88
N LEU A 272 -25.14 -10.44 4.16
CA LEU A 272 -24.69 -10.69 5.54
C LEU A 272 -24.05 -9.41 6.09
N LYS A 273 -24.67 -8.80 7.10
CA LYS A 273 -24.20 -7.54 7.69
C LYS A 273 -24.06 -7.67 9.20
N LEU A 274 -22.81 -7.74 9.66
CA LEU A 274 -22.50 -7.75 11.08
C LEU A 274 -22.58 -6.34 11.68
N PRO A 275 -22.79 -6.21 13.00
CA PRO A 275 -23.02 -4.92 13.66
C PRO A 275 -21.86 -3.92 13.53
N GLY A 276 -20.63 -4.42 13.35
CA GLY A 276 -19.43 -3.60 13.15
C GLY A 276 -18.20 -4.15 13.87
N PRO A 277 -17.07 -3.43 13.82
CA PRO A 277 -15.80 -3.88 14.41
C PRO A 277 -15.80 -4.09 15.92
N GLU A 278 -16.76 -3.51 16.65
CA GLU A 278 -16.90 -3.70 18.10
C GLU A 278 -17.51 -5.06 18.47
N ASP A 279 -18.20 -5.70 17.53
CA ASP A 279 -18.87 -6.97 17.78
C ASP A 279 -17.88 -8.14 17.66
N LYS A 280 -17.85 -9.00 18.68
CA LYS A 280 -16.98 -10.17 18.73
C LYS A 280 -17.19 -11.10 17.53
N THR A 281 -18.42 -11.23 17.03
CA THR A 281 -18.71 -12.03 15.82
C THR A 281 -18.00 -11.46 14.59
N ALA A 282 -17.89 -10.14 14.47
CA ALA A 282 -17.17 -9.51 13.35
C ALA A 282 -15.66 -9.70 13.47
N GLN A 283 -15.13 -9.62 14.69
CA GLN A 283 -13.72 -9.90 14.97
C GLN A 283 -13.37 -11.36 14.65
N ASP A 284 -14.17 -12.31 15.14
CA ASP A 284 -14.01 -13.75 14.89
C ASP A 284 -14.17 -14.09 13.39
N LEU A 285 -15.10 -13.44 12.69
CA LEU A 285 -15.24 -13.60 11.25
C LEU A 285 -13.99 -13.08 10.52
N ALA A 286 -13.45 -11.93 10.91
CA ALA A 286 -12.23 -11.38 10.33
C ALA A 286 -11.04 -12.33 10.50
N ALA A 287 -10.82 -12.84 11.71
CA ALA A 287 -9.76 -13.80 12.01
C ALA A 287 -9.94 -15.12 11.23
N THR A 288 -11.16 -15.66 11.19
CA THR A 288 -11.48 -16.90 10.49
C THR A 288 -11.32 -16.77 8.98
N VAL A 289 -11.78 -15.67 8.38
CA VAL A 289 -11.60 -15.41 6.94
C VAL A 289 -10.13 -15.18 6.61
N GLN A 290 -9.35 -14.49 7.45
CA GLN A 290 -7.89 -14.38 7.28
C GLN A 290 -7.21 -15.74 7.31
N ALA A 291 -7.57 -16.62 8.24
CA ALA A 291 -7.03 -17.97 8.34
C ALA A 291 -7.37 -18.80 7.09
N ALA A 292 -8.63 -18.74 6.64
CA ALA A 292 -9.07 -19.39 5.40
C ALA A 292 -8.32 -18.86 4.17
N TRP A 293 -8.21 -17.52 4.05
CA TRP A 293 -7.51 -16.85 2.96
C TRP A 293 -6.05 -17.27 2.88
N THR A 294 -5.35 -17.27 4.02
CA THR A 294 -3.96 -17.73 4.14
C THR A 294 -3.82 -19.19 3.73
N ALA A 295 -4.71 -20.07 4.20
CA ALA A 295 -4.68 -21.49 3.86
C ALA A 295 -4.86 -21.73 2.36
N GLU A 296 -5.73 -20.97 1.68
CA GLU A 296 -5.93 -21.07 0.23
C GLU A 296 -4.73 -20.52 -0.55
N VAL A 297 -4.07 -19.45 -0.10
CA VAL A 297 -2.83 -18.95 -0.72
C VAL A 297 -1.71 -19.99 -0.61
N LEU A 298 -1.53 -20.60 0.56
CA LEU A 298 -0.52 -21.65 0.76
C LEU A 298 -0.81 -22.89 -0.08
N ALA A 299 -2.09 -23.31 -0.16
CA ALA A 299 -2.51 -24.43 -0.99
C ALA A 299 -2.30 -24.16 -2.49
N LEU A 300 -2.47 -22.91 -2.94
CA LEU A 300 -2.15 -22.49 -4.30
C LEU A 300 -0.64 -22.58 -4.58
N LEU A 301 0.20 -22.19 -3.62
CA LEU A 301 1.66 -22.17 -3.80
C LEU A 301 2.32 -23.56 -3.70
N GLU A 302 1.73 -24.48 -2.92
CA GLU A 302 2.31 -25.80 -2.63
C GLU A 302 2.74 -26.59 -3.89
N PRO A 303 1.93 -26.69 -4.96
CA PRO A 303 2.33 -27.42 -6.18
C PRO A 303 3.47 -26.74 -6.95
N HIS A 304 3.78 -25.48 -6.66
CA HIS A 304 4.80 -24.69 -7.36
C HIS A 304 6.15 -24.65 -6.66
N ARG A 305 6.26 -25.12 -5.41
CA ARG A 305 7.53 -25.15 -4.67
C ARG A 305 8.65 -25.97 -5.34
N ALA A 306 8.29 -26.93 -6.18
CA ALA A 306 9.24 -27.73 -6.94
C ALA A 306 9.85 -26.98 -8.13
N ARG A 307 9.23 -25.88 -8.59
CA ARG A 307 9.66 -25.13 -9.77
C ARG A 307 10.80 -24.15 -9.48
N SER A 308 10.87 -23.62 -8.27
CA SER A 308 11.98 -22.79 -7.80
C SER A 308 12.05 -22.81 -6.28
N ARG A 309 13.26 -22.61 -5.74
CA ARG A 309 13.48 -22.37 -4.32
C ARG A 309 13.11 -20.95 -3.89
N ASN A 310 12.85 -20.05 -4.85
CA ASN A 310 12.58 -18.65 -4.61
C ASN A 310 11.14 -18.28 -5.00
N LEU A 311 10.52 -17.39 -4.23
CA LEU A 311 9.20 -16.84 -4.48
C LEU A 311 9.26 -15.31 -4.51
N CYS A 312 8.65 -14.71 -5.54
CA CYS A 312 8.30 -13.30 -5.54
C CYS A 312 6.79 -13.15 -5.37
N VAL A 313 6.34 -12.22 -4.54
CA VAL A 313 4.90 -11.97 -4.30
C VAL A 313 4.57 -10.51 -4.57
N THR A 314 3.51 -10.27 -5.34
CA THR A 314 3.14 -8.96 -5.87
C THR A 314 1.65 -8.87 -6.20
N GLY A 315 1.15 -7.69 -6.56
CA GLY A 315 -0.27 -7.37 -6.63
C GLY A 315 -0.81 -6.89 -5.28
N GLY A 316 -1.93 -6.16 -5.28
CA GLY A 316 -2.49 -5.53 -4.09
C GLY A 316 -2.72 -6.47 -2.90
N CYS A 317 -2.92 -7.77 -3.14
CA CYS A 317 -3.03 -8.78 -2.08
C CYS A 317 -1.72 -9.04 -1.33
N ALA A 318 -0.56 -8.75 -1.94
CA ALA A 318 0.77 -8.91 -1.34
C ALA A 318 1.01 -7.94 -0.17
N LEU A 319 0.13 -6.96 0.05
CA LEU A 319 0.11 -6.13 1.26
C LEU A 319 -0.34 -6.89 2.51
N ASN A 320 -0.85 -8.13 2.37
CA ASN A 320 -1.26 -8.96 3.48
C ASN A 320 -0.05 -9.57 4.20
N GLY A 321 0.49 -8.81 5.15
CA GLY A 321 1.68 -9.21 5.89
C GLY A 321 1.49 -10.44 6.80
N ILE A 322 0.25 -10.78 7.17
CA ILE A 322 -0.07 -11.99 7.96
C ILE A 322 0.22 -13.24 7.11
N THR A 323 -0.20 -13.25 5.85
CA THR A 323 0.08 -14.38 4.96
C THR A 323 1.51 -14.40 4.47
N ASN A 324 2.14 -13.23 4.26
CA ASN A 324 3.57 -13.16 3.94
C ASN A 324 4.41 -13.77 5.08
N TRP A 325 4.04 -13.52 6.33
CA TRP A 325 4.64 -14.18 7.49
C TRP A 325 4.45 -15.69 7.46
N GLU A 326 3.24 -16.18 7.19
CA GLU A 326 2.99 -17.63 7.12
C GLU A 326 3.75 -18.33 5.98
N ILE A 327 3.93 -17.66 4.83
CA ILE A 327 4.79 -18.15 3.74
C ILE A 327 6.24 -18.31 4.23
N GLN A 328 6.79 -17.28 4.88
CA GLN A 328 8.17 -17.29 5.39
C GLN A 328 8.36 -18.31 6.52
N ARG A 329 7.46 -18.29 7.52
CA ARG A 329 7.54 -19.14 8.71
C ARG A 329 7.48 -20.63 8.39
N ARG A 330 6.69 -21.01 7.38
CA ARG A 330 6.60 -22.41 6.92
C ARG A 330 7.79 -22.86 6.08
N GLY A 331 8.61 -21.93 5.60
CA GLY A 331 9.77 -22.24 4.76
C GLY A 331 9.40 -22.93 3.45
N LEU A 332 8.22 -22.64 2.88
CA LEU A 332 7.79 -23.22 1.59
C LEU A 332 8.78 -22.91 0.45
N PHE A 333 9.46 -21.77 0.56
CA PHE A 333 10.52 -21.31 -0.33
C PHE A 333 11.71 -20.89 0.54
N ALA A 334 12.93 -21.13 0.04
CA ALA A 334 14.16 -20.72 0.70
C ALA A 334 14.38 -19.20 0.64
N GLY A 335 14.00 -18.59 -0.49
CA GLY A 335 14.05 -17.14 -0.70
C GLY A 335 12.67 -16.57 -0.95
N THR A 336 12.35 -15.44 -0.34
CA THR A 336 11.13 -14.66 -0.61
C THR A 336 11.47 -13.22 -0.94
N HIS A 337 10.87 -12.66 -1.97
CA HIS A 337 10.97 -11.24 -2.32
C HIS A 337 9.58 -10.60 -2.32
N PHE A 338 9.43 -9.55 -1.51
CA PHE A 338 8.26 -8.69 -1.48
C PHE A 338 8.68 -7.32 -1.97
N VAL A 339 7.99 -6.79 -2.98
CA VAL A 339 8.29 -5.45 -3.51
C VAL A 339 7.81 -4.34 -2.58
N PRO A 340 8.46 -3.17 -2.56
CA PRO A 340 8.02 -2.04 -1.73
C PRO A 340 6.63 -1.54 -2.11
N ASN A 341 6.31 -1.55 -3.41
CA ASN A 341 5.04 -1.10 -3.94
C ASN A 341 4.36 -2.20 -4.76
N PRO A 342 3.67 -3.16 -4.12
CA PRO A 342 3.01 -4.25 -4.83
C PRO A 342 1.65 -3.85 -5.42
N THR A 343 1.17 -2.63 -5.19
CA THR A 343 -0.14 -2.17 -5.69
C THR A 343 -0.04 -1.69 -7.14
N ASP A 344 -1.17 -1.27 -7.69
CA ASP A 344 -1.25 -0.74 -9.05
C ASP A 344 -0.34 0.48 -9.29
N CYS A 345 0.03 1.21 -8.23
CA CYS A 345 1.06 2.26 -8.29
C CYS A 345 2.40 1.74 -8.83
N GLY A 346 2.72 0.45 -8.69
CA GLY A 346 3.95 -0.17 -9.18
C GLY A 346 3.92 -0.60 -10.66
N LEU A 347 2.74 -0.61 -11.31
CA LEU A 347 2.57 -1.16 -12.65
C LEU A 347 3.37 -0.42 -13.73
N SER A 348 3.54 0.90 -13.58
CA SER A 348 4.34 1.70 -14.52
C SER A 348 5.80 1.22 -14.56
N ALA A 349 6.41 1.00 -13.38
CA ALA A 349 7.77 0.47 -13.28
C ALA A 349 7.85 -0.96 -13.83
N GLY A 350 6.89 -1.82 -13.49
CA GLY A 350 6.81 -3.19 -13.98
C GLY A 350 6.70 -3.29 -15.51
N ALA A 351 5.85 -2.48 -16.13
CA ALA A 351 5.70 -2.43 -17.58
C ALA A 351 7.00 -2.01 -18.28
N ALA A 352 7.70 -1.00 -17.74
CA ALA A 352 8.97 -0.54 -18.27
C ALA A 352 10.09 -1.58 -18.10
N LEU A 353 10.19 -2.22 -16.93
CA LEU A 353 11.15 -3.31 -16.68
C LEU A 353 10.92 -4.50 -17.61
N TRP A 354 9.65 -4.89 -17.81
CA TRP A 354 9.31 -5.96 -18.75
C TRP A 354 9.81 -5.64 -20.17
N LEU A 355 9.53 -4.43 -20.66
CA LEU A 355 9.95 -4.01 -21.99
C LEU A 355 11.48 -3.97 -22.11
N HIS A 356 12.16 -3.44 -21.09
CA HIS A 356 13.63 -3.41 -21.04
C HIS A 356 14.21 -4.80 -21.21
N HIS A 357 13.78 -5.76 -20.38
CA HIS A 357 14.33 -7.12 -20.43
C HIS A 357 13.96 -7.86 -21.71
N ALA A 358 12.73 -7.68 -22.22
CA ALA A 358 12.32 -8.23 -23.51
C ALA A 358 13.17 -7.72 -24.69
N ARG A 359 13.71 -6.50 -24.61
CA ARG A 359 14.55 -5.89 -25.66
C ARG A 359 16.05 -6.05 -25.46
N SER A 360 16.49 -6.24 -24.22
CA SER A 360 17.92 -6.30 -23.90
C SER A 360 18.63 -7.51 -24.52
N GLY A 361 17.91 -8.62 -24.74
CA GLY A 361 18.49 -9.90 -25.15
C GLY A 361 19.46 -10.51 -24.11
N ARG A 362 19.56 -9.91 -22.93
CA ARG A 362 20.49 -10.33 -21.86
C ARG A 362 19.73 -11.15 -20.81
N PRO A 363 20.32 -12.27 -20.34
CA PRO A 363 19.70 -13.03 -19.25
C PRO A 363 19.67 -12.21 -17.98
N PHE A 364 18.54 -12.21 -17.27
CA PHE A 364 18.47 -11.64 -15.92
C PHE A 364 19.24 -12.55 -14.94
N ARG A 365 20.06 -11.95 -14.08
CA ARG A 365 20.94 -12.65 -13.12
C ARG A 365 20.61 -12.31 -11.67
N GLY A 366 19.44 -11.73 -11.43
CA GLY A 366 19.10 -11.09 -10.17
C GLY A 366 19.46 -9.61 -10.16
N TYR A 367 18.68 -8.83 -9.41
CA TYR A 367 18.89 -7.42 -9.20
C TYR A 367 20.09 -7.21 -8.25
N PRO A 368 21.09 -6.39 -8.63
CA PRO A 368 22.28 -6.19 -7.81
C PRO A 368 21.95 -5.27 -6.63
N GLY A 369 21.52 -5.87 -5.51
CA GLY A 369 21.40 -5.18 -4.22
C GLY A 369 19.97 -4.84 -3.81
N TYR A 370 19.83 -3.70 -3.11
CA TYR A 370 18.58 -3.27 -2.49
C TYR A 370 17.68 -2.52 -3.47
N SER A 371 16.45 -3.00 -3.67
CA SER A 371 15.42 -2.29 -4.41
C SER A 371 14.87 -1.13 -3.57
N THR A 372 15.52 0.02 -3.65
CA THR A 372 15.14 1.21 -2.87
C THR A 372 13.67 1.63 -3.10
N PRO A 373 12.90 1.95 -2.04
CA PRO A 373 11.58 2.54 -2.17
C PRO A 373 11.65 4.05 -2.40
N TYR A 374 12.80 4.70 -2.16
CA TYR A 374 12.96 6.16 -2.19
C TYR A 374 13.14 6.68 -3.62
N LEU A 375 12.22 6.27 -4.50
CA LEU A 375 12.19 6.57 -5.95
C LEU A 375 11.32 7.80 -6.26
N GLY A 376 10.55 8.27 -5.29
CA GLY A 376 9.79 9.51 -5.41
C GLY A 376 10.72 10.73 -5.42
N PRO A 377 10.37 11.82 -6.13
CA PRO A 377 11.07 13.10 -5.99
C PRO A 377 11.05 13.61 -4.54
N GLU A 378 11.91 14.58 -4.25
CA GLU A 378 11.84 15.35 -3.01
C GLU A 378 10.49 16.09 -2.87
N ALA A 379 10.29 16.79 -1.75
CA ALA A 379 9.07 17.56 -1.55
C ALA A 379 8.84 18.53 -2.72
N PHE A 380 7.63 18.54 -3.28
CA PHE A 380 7.33 19.27 -4.52
C PHE A 380 7.53 20.79 -4.42
N ASP A 381 7.38 21.31 -3.20
CA ASP A 381 7.55 22.69 -2.78
C ASP A 381 8.81 22.87 -1.90
N ARG A 382 9.81 21.97 -2.01
CA ARG A 382 11.07 22.08 -1.24
C ARG A 382 11.76 23.44 -1.42
N GLY A 383 11.64 24.05 -2.60
CA GLY A 383 12.16 25.39 -2.90
C GLY A 383 11.54 26.51 -2.04
N GLU A 384 10.38 26.27 -1.42
CA GLU A 384 9.66 27.22 -0.56
C GLU A 384 10.12 27.17 0.91
N LEU A 385 11.14 26.37 1.25
CA LEU A 385 11.68 26.30 2.61
C LEU A 385 12.03 27.69 3.22
N PRO A 386 12.62 28.66 2.48
CA PRO A 386 12.82 30.02 2.99
C PRO A 386 11.51 30.74 3.34
N ALA A 387 10.43 30.50 2.59
CA ALA A 387 9.12 31.06 2.89
C ALA A 387 8.51 30.42 4.15
N PHE A 388 8.64 29.11 4.30
CA PHE A 388 8.19 28.39 5.49
C PHE A 388 8.87 28.90 6.77
N ARG A 389 10.18 29.16 6.73
CA ARG A 389 10.94 29.75 7.85
C ARG A 389 10.48 31.15 8.26
N ARG A 390 9.87 31.91 7.35
CA ARG A 390 9.25 33.21 7.68
C ARG A 390 7.85 33.06 8.26
N ALA A 391 7.12 32.00 7.85
CA ALA A 391 5.73 31.79 8.23
C ALA A 391 5.56 31.03 9.55
N TYR A 392 6.51 30.15 9.90
CA TYR A 392 6.43 29.31 11.09
C TYR A 392 7.65 29.51 12.00
N PRO A 393 7.47 29.47 13.34
CA PRO A 393 8.60 29.39 14.25
C PRO A 393 9.42 28.13 13.93
N HIS A 394 10.73 28.30 13.89
CA HIS A 394 11.63 27.24 13.45
C HIS A 394 12.97 27.28 14.15
N ARG A 395 13.66 26.14 14.08
CA ARG A 395 15.06 25.99 14.48
C ARG A 395 15.80 25.25 13.39
N ALA A 396 16.83 25.90 12.83
CA ALA A 396 17.80 25.22 11.97
C ALA A 396 18.69 24.32 12.83
N LEU A 397 18.91 23.09 12.37
CA LEU A 397 19.76 22.11 13.01
C LEU A 397 21.05 21.95 12.20
N ASP A 398 22.13 21.57 12.88
CA ASP A 398 23.31 21.05 12.19
C ASP A 398 22.94 19.70 11.57
N PRO A 399 23.10 19.51 10.24
CA PRO A 399 22.84 18.23 9.58
C PRO A 399 23.55 17.03 10.23
N ALA A 400 24.74 17.25 10.82
CA ALA A 400 25.49 16.21 11.53
C ALA A 400 24.80 15.78 12.83
N GLU A 401 23.97 16.63 13.44
CA GLU A 401 23.32 16.36 14.73
C GLU A 401 21.81 16.11 14.62
N THR A 402 21.18 16.38 13.46
CA THR A 402 19.73 16.25 13.24
C THR A 402 19.17 14.91 13.73
N HIS A 403 19.86 13.80 13.46
CA HIS A 403 19.45 12.45 13.88
C HIS A 403 19.39 12.30 15.41
N ARG A 404 20.32 12.90 16.15
CA ARG A 404 20.35 12.88 17.63
C ARG A 404 19.28 13.78 18.22
N VAL A 405 19.04 14.94 17.61
CA VAL A 405 17.97 15.85 18.00
C VAL A 405 16.62 15.16 17.86
N LEU A 406 16.36 14.52 16.71
CA LEU A 406 15.15 13.74 16.47
C LEU A 406 14.98 12.61 17.49
N ALA A 407 16.04 11.84 17.77
CA ALA A 407 16.00 10.78 18.78
C ALA A 407 15.61 11.31 20.17
N ARG A 408 16.17 12.46 20.61
CA ARG A 408 15.80 13.09 21.90
C ARG A 408 14.36 13.54 21.93
N LEU A 409 13.87 14.16 20.85
CA LEU A 409 12.48 14.61 20.75
C LEU A 409 11.51 13.42 20.84
N VAL A 410 11.78 12.36 20.08
CA VAL A 410 10.98 11.14 20.12
C VAL A 410 11.03 10.50 21.51
N HIS A 411 12.19 10.43 22.15
CA HIS A 411 12.34 9.91 23.52
C HIS A 411 11.56 10.74 24.56
N ALA A 412 11.47 12.05 24.35
CA ALA A 412 10.65 12.96 25.16
C ALA A 412 9.15 12.95 24.76
N ASP A 413 8.67 11.86 24.16
CA ASP A 413 7.29 11.63 23.73
C ASP A 413 6.73 12.68 22.74
N ARG A 414 7.59 13.38 22.01
CA ARG A 414 7.15 14.28 20.93
C ARG A 414 6.71 13.47 19.72
N ILE A 415 5.59 13.89 19.13
CA ILE A 415 5.07 13.38 17.86
C ILE A 415 5.69 14.21 16.74
N VAL A 416 6.65 13.64 16.01
CA VAL A 416 7.43 14.39 15.01
C VAL A 416 7.09 13.91 13.61
N GLY A 417 6.54 14.80 12.79
CA GLY A 417 6.39 14.59 11.35
C GLY A 417 7.74 14.82 10.64
N VAL A 418 8.12 13.94 9.72
CA VAL A 418 9.41 13.96 9.02
C VAL A 418 9.16 14.02 7.52
N ILE A 419 9.80 15.00 6.88
CA ILE A 419 9.86 15.20 5.42
C ILE A 419 11.34 15.33 5.05
N ARG A 420 11.92 14.28 4.47
CA ARG A 420 13.33 14.28 4.06
C ARG A 420 13.50 13.54 2.74
N GLY A 421 14.40 14.01 1.87
CA GLY A 421 14.78 13.34 0.62
C GLY A 421 13.60 12.93 -0.29
N GLY A 422 13.87 12.00 -1.19
CA GLY A 422 12.86 11.40 -2.06
C GLY A 422 11.82 10.59 -1.28
N TYR A 423 10.53 10.75 -1.57
CA TYR A 423 9.50 10.00 -0.84
C TYR A 423 9.56 8.50 -1.16
N GLU A 424 9.12 7.69 -0.21
CA GLU A 424 8.97 6.26 -0.42
C GLU A 424 7.74 5.93 -1.28
N VAL A 425 7.92 5.15 -2.35
CA VAL A 425 6.83 4.69 -3.21
C VAL A 425 5.97 3.63 -2.53
N GLY A 426 4.68 3.60 -2.86
CA GLY A 426 3.73 2.65 -2.32
C GLY A 426 3.06 3.11 -1.03
N PRO A 427 2.24 2.25 -0.41
CA PRO A 427 1.26 2.69 0.59
C PRO A 427 1.83 2.83 2.02
N ARG A 428 3.13 2.63 2.21
CA ARG A 428 3.78 2.63 3.53
C ARG A 428 4.77 3.79 3.61
N ALA A 429 4.74 4.52 4.72
CA ALA A 429 5.84 5.41 5.05
C ALA A 429 6.98 4.60 5.68
N LEU A 430 8.20 4.88 5.26
CA LEU A 430 9.41 4.09 5.51
C LEU A 430 10.57 4.99 5.97
N GLY A 431 10.28 6.17 6.52
CA GLY A 431 11.26 7.12 7.07
C GLY A 431 11.16 8.54 6.53
N ASN A 432 10.79 8.71 5.26
CA ASN A 432 10.91 10.00 4.56
C ASN A 432 9.65 10.84 4.58
N ARG A 433 8.45 10.24 4.63
CA ARG A 433 7.16 10.91 4.86
C ARG A 433 6.44 10.28 6.05
N SER A 434 7.10 10.33 7.20
CA SER A 434 6.75 9.54 8.39
C SER A 434 6.40 10.41 9.59
N ILE A 435 5.57 9.90 10.48
CA ILE A 435 5.44 10.40 11.86
C ILE A 435 6.16 9.39 12.74
N LEU A 436 7.15 9.87 13.49
CA LEU A 436 7.97 9.06 14.40
C LEU A 436 7.61 9.39 15.85
N CYS A 437 7.41 8.34 16.64
CA CYS A 437 7.00 8.45 18.05
C CYS A 437 7.69 7.41 18.94
N ASN A 438 7.66 7.65 20.26
CA ASN A 438 8.20 6.75 21.26
C ASN A 438 7.41 5.43 21.29
N PRO A 439 8.03 4.26 21.04
CA PRO A 439 7.33 2.99 21.08
C PRO A 439 7.11 2.47 22.52
N LEU A 440 7.84 3.03 23.50
CA LEU A 440 7.80 2.61 24.90
C LEU A 440 6.61 3.19 25.66
N ASN A 441 6.05 4.30 25.18
CA ASN A 441 4.91 4.94 25.81
C ASN A 441 3.63 4.16 25.51
N ARG A 442 3.05 3.55 26.55
CA ARG A 442 1.84 2.72 26.48
C ARG A 442 0.62 3.46 25.92
N GLU A 443 0.53 4.76 26.17
CA GLU A 443 -0.59 5.59 25.70
C GLU A 443 -0.36 6.11 24.27
N MET A 444 0.83 5.96 23.69
CA MET A 444 1.19 6.58 22.40
C MET A 444 0.25 6.19 21.26
N ARG A 445 -0.25 4.95 21.24
CA ARG A 445 -1.25 4.51 20.24
C ARG A 445 -2.53 5.35 20.33
N GLU A 446 -3.04 5.54 21.54
CA GLU A 446 -4.26 6.31 21.80
C GLU A 446 -4.02 7.80 21.58
N ILE A 447 -2.87 8.31 22.00
CA ILE A 447 -2.44 9.69 21.77
C ILE A 447 -2.43 9.97 20.28
N ILE A 448 -1.73 9.21 19.44
CA ILE A 448 -1.68 9.47 17.99
C ILE A 448 -3.06 9.35 17.35
N ASN A 449 -3.84 8.34 17.71
CA ASN A 449 -5.20 8.17 17.19
C ASN A 449 -6.11 9.34 17.57
N ARG A 450 -6.01 9.88 18.79
CA ARG A 450 -6.81 11.02 19.26
C ARG A 450 -6.32 12.35 18.69
N LYS A 451 -5.01 12.58 18.71
CA LYS A 451 -4.36 13.88 18.42
C LYS A 451 -4.18 14.16 16.92
N VAL A 452 -3.93 13.11 16.13
CA VAL A 452 -3.45 13.27 14.75
C VAL A 452 -4.26 12.46 13.75
N LYS A 453 -4.52 11.16 14.01
CA LYS A 453 -5.06 10.26 12.98
C LYS A 453 -6.57 10.19 12.92
N HIS A 454 -7.26 10.35 14.05
CA HIS A 454 -8.73 10.29 14.15
C HIS A 454 -9.35 9.08 13.41
N ARG A 455 -8.74 7.90 13.59
CA ARG A 455 -9.10 6.63 12.92
C ARG A 455 -9.62 5.60 13.92
N GLU A 456 -10.01 4.42 13.41
CA GLU A 456 -10.60 3.37 14.24
C GLU A 456 -9.62 2.89 15.34
N TRP A 457 -10.16 2.56 16.53
CA TRP A 457 -9.38 2.21 17.73
C TRP A 457 -8.49 0.99 17.55
N TYR A 458 -8.90 0.03 16.72
CA TYR A 458 -8.20 -1.23 16.48
C TYR A 458 -7.04 -1.12 15.48
N ARG A 459 -6.84 0.04 14.84
CA ARG A 459 -5.82 0.20 13.78
C ARG A 459 -4.41 0.18 14.39
N PRO A 460 -3.53 -0.76 13.99
CA PRO A 460 -2.20 -0.85 14.55
C PRO A 460 -1.22 0.19 14.00
N PHE A 461 -0.11 0.39 14.71
CA PHE A 461 1.09 1.10 14.27
C PHE A 461 2.25 0.13 14.08
N ALA A 462 3.28 0.54 13.35
CA ALA A 462 4.39 -0.33 12.97
C ALA A 462 5.68 0.08 13.71
N PRO A 463 6.49 -0.87 14.18
CA PRO A 463 7.85 -0.57 14.60
C PRO A 463 8.79 -0.42 13.40
N VAL A 464 9.75 0.50 13.51
CA VAL A 464 10.97 0.52 12.70
C VAL A 464 12.17 0.25 13.60
N VAL A 465 13.08 -0.61 13.15
CA VAL A 465 14.22 -1.14 13.93
C VAL A 465 15.46 -1.31 13.06
N THR A 466 16.66 -1.25 13.64
CA THR A 466 17.88 -1.65 12.93
C THR A 466 17.81 -3.13 12.56
N ALA A 467 18.22 -3.49 11.33
CA ALA A 467 18.13 -4.87 10.84
C ALA A 467 18.85 -5.86 11.77
N ASP A 468 20.05 -5.49 12.21
CA ASP A 468 20.93 -6.28 13.07
C ASP A 468 20.29 -6.61 14.43
N ALA A 469 19.46 -5.70 14.96
CA ALA A 469 18.80 -5.86 16.25
C ALA A 469 17.40 -6.50 16.14
N ALA A 470 16.76 -6.46 14.97
CA ALA A 470 15.39 -6.92 14.80
C ALA A 470 15.11 -8.33 15.36
N PRO A 471 15.97 -9.36 15.14
CA PRO A 471 15.73 -10.71 15.66
C PRO A 471 15.70 -10.81 17.18
N ARG A 472 16.22 -9.83 17.91
CA ARG A 472 16.19 -9.75 19.39
C ARG A 472 14.79 -9.40 19.90
N TYR A 473 13.99 -8.68 19.13
CA TYR A 473 12.70 -8.13 19.55
C TYR A 473 11.52 -8.77 18.84
N PHE A 474 11.75 -9.28 17.63
CA PHE A 474 10.71 -9.84 16.78
C PHE A 474 11.09 -11.24 16.30
N THR A 475 10.09 -12.00 15.89
CA THR A 475 10.27 -13.37 15.37
C THR A 475 10.62 -13.40 13.87
N ASN A 476 10.99 -12.27 13.26
CA ASN A 476 11.28 -12.20 11.83
C ASN A 476 12.39 -13.20 11.45
N THR A 477 12.24 -13.83 10.29
CA THR A 477 13.19 -14.82 9.76
C THR A 477 14.15 -14.23 8.72
N ALA A 478 13.88 -13.00 8.27
CA ALA A 478 14.67 -12.23 7.31
C ALA A 478 14.45 -10.73 7.56
N ASP A 479 15.17 -9.89 6.81
CA ASP A 479 14.94 -8.45 6.77
C ASP A 479 13.57 -8.13 6.13
N ILE A 480 12.89 -7.13 6.68
CA ILE A 480 11.56 -6.66 6.27
C ILE A 480 11.65 -5.15 5.98
N PRO A 481 12.35 -4.71 4.92
CA PRO A 481 12.62 -3.28 4.70
C PRO A 481 11.39 -2.45 4.32
N TYR A 482 10.28 -3.10 3.92
CA TYR A 482 9.11 -2.43 3.34
C TYR A 482 7.84 -2.57 4.19
N MET A 483 7.95 -3.03 5.44
CA MET A 483 6.77 -3.39 6.26
C MET A 483 5.83 -4.39 5.59
N SER A 484 6.40 -5.34 4.85
CA SER A 484 5.69 -6.34 4.04
C SER A 484 5.26 -7.57 4.83
N VAL A 485 5.79 -7.78 6.03
CA VAL A 485 5.55 -8.98 6.86
C VAL A 485 5.04 -8.55 8.24
N ILE A 486 4.07 -9.29 8.78
CA ILE A 486 3.54 -9.13 10.14
C ILE A 486 3.94 -10.36 10.94
N CYS A 487 5.09 -10.26 11.62
CA CYS A 487 5.59 -11.31 12.52
C CYS A 487 5.13 -11.03 13.96
N HIS A 488 5.71 -11.70 14.95
CA HIS A 488 5.38 -11.49 16.36
C HIS A 488 6.44 -10.68 17.09
N THR A 489 6.01 -9.79 17.99
CA THR A 489 6.88 -9.29 19.06
C THR A 489 7.19 -10.47 19.98
N ARG A 490 8.46 -10.63 20.37
CA ARG A 490 8.84 -11.67 21.31
C ARG A 490 8.18 -11.43 22.68
N PRO A 491 7.67 -12.46 23.36
CA PRO A 491 6.90 -12.29 24.60
C PRO A 491 7.59 -11.44 25.66
N GLU A 492 8.90 -11.60 25.83
CA GLU A 492 9.71 -10.85 26.80
C GLU A 492 9.82 -9.35 26.51
N TRP A 493 9.43 -8.90 25.31
CA TRP A 493 9.44 -7.49 24.91
C TRP A 493 8.04 -6.87 24.76
N ALA A 494 6.98 -7.68 24.76
CA ALA A 494 5.62 -7.22 24.49
C ALA A 494 5.18 -6.08 25.42
N ASP A 495 5.49 -6.20 26.72
CA ASP A 495 5.16 -5.17 27.73
C ASP A 495 5.98 -3.88 27.60
N ARG A 496 7.20 -3.98 27.05
CA ARG A 496 8.11 -2.85 26.86
C ARG A 496 7.92 -2.16 25.51
N LEU A 497 7.27 -2.80 24.54
CA LEU A 497 6.95 -2.24 23.23
C LEU A 497 5.43 -2.11 23.00
N PRO A 498 4.68 -1.48 23.93
CA PRO A 498 3.22 -1.50 23.91
C PRO A 498 2.61 -0.73 22.73
N ALA A 499 3.28 0.32 22.22
CA ALA A 499 2.70 1.14 21.15
C ALA A 499 2.79 0.51 19.75
N VAL A 500 3.62 -0.51 19.60
CA VAL A 500 3.96 -1.16 18.31
C VAL A 500 3.67 -2.67 18.31
N THR A 501 3.22 -3.22 19.44
CA THR A 501 2.74 -4.60 19.57
C THR A 501 1.22 -4.61 19.47
N HIS A 502 0.68 -5.43 18.58
CA HIS A 502 -0.75 -5.56 18.35
C HIS A 502 -1.42 -6.38 19.48
N ALA A 503 -2.75 -6.41 19.50
CA ALA A 503 -3.52 -7.09 20.55
C ALA A 503 -3.27 -8.61 20.62
N ASP A 504 -2.90 -9.23 19.50
CA ASP A 504 -2.53 -10.66 19.39
C ASP A 504 -1.01 -10.91 19.51
N GLY A 505 -0.24 -9.90 19.93
CA GLY A 505 1.22 -9.96 20.01
C GLY A 505 1.96 -9.83 18.68
N THR A 506 1.26 -9.58 17.57
CA THR A 506 1.91 -9.35 16.27
C THR A 506 2.50 -7.95 16.12
N ALA A 507 3.40 -7.76 15.17
CA ALA A 507 3.99 -6.47 14.82
C ALA A 507 4.34 -6.42 13.32
N ARG A 508 4.02 -5.30 12.66
CA ARG A 508 4.36 -5.07 11.24
C ARG A 508 5.70 -4.35 11.12
N VAL A 509 6.80 -5.11 11.17
CA VAL A 509 8.15 -4.58 11.33
C VAL A 509 8.69 -3.93 10.04
N GLN A 510 9.38 -2.81 10.18
CA GLN A 510 10.34 -2.29 9.20
C GLN A 510 11.77 -2.51 9.72
N THR A 511 12.61 -3.25 8.99
CA THR A 511 14.05 -3.32 9.27
C THR A 511 14.80 -2.29 8.44
N VAL A 512 15.82 -1.67 8.99
CA VAL A 512 16.63 -0.68 8.28
C VAL A 512 18.11 -0.98 8.49
N THR A 513 18.88 -1.01 7.40
CA THR A 513 20.34 -0.95 7.47
C THR A 513 20.83 0.46 7.17
N ARG A 514 22.05 0.78 7.61
CA ARG A 514 22.67 2.09 7.33
C ARG A 514 22.83 2.36 5.83
N ALA A 515 23.13 1.32 5.05
CA ALA A 515 23.26 1.42 3.59
C ALA A 515 21.93 1.72 2.88
N GLN A 516 20.81 1.26 3.44
CA GLN A 516 19.47 1.54 2.90
C GLN A 516 19.02 2.96 3.23
N HIS A 517 19.24 3.40 4.48
CA HIS A 517 18.73 4.68 4.93
C HIS A 517 19.50 5.21 6.17
N ALA A 518 20.67 5.82 5.93
CA ALA A 518 21.60 6.26 6.97
C ALA A 518 20.98 7.17 8.04
N PHE A 519 20.17 8.17 7.66
CA PHE A 519 19.58 9.11 8.62
C PHE A 519 18.70 8.42 9.67
N LEU A 520 17.79 7.54 9.21
CA LEU A 520 16.90 6.76 10.08
C LEU A 520 17.67 5.73 10.90
N TYR A 521 18.65 5.05 10.32
CA TYR A 521 19.53 4.14 11.05
C TYR A 521 20.27 4.84 12.19
N ASP A 522 20.95 5.95 11.88
CA ASP A 522 21.72 6.74 12.85
C ASP A 522 20.77 7.34 13.93
N THR A 523 19.52 7.66 13.57
CA THR A 523 18.47 8.09 14.51
C THR A 523 18.06 6.96 15.47
N LEU A 524 17.93 5.72 14.98
CA LEU A 524 17.60 4.55 15.81
C LEU A 524 18.74 4.20 16.76
N GLU A 525 20.00 4.25 16.31
CA GLU A 525 21.16 4.09 17.18
C GLU A 525 21.24 5.19 18.25
N ALA A 526 20.93 6.44 17.89
CA ALA A 526 20.86 7.52 18.85
C ALA A 526 19.73 7.33 19.87
N PHE A 527 18.60 6.79 19.44
CA PHE A 527 17.49 6.47 20.31
C PHE A 527 17.80 5.29 21.24
N GLU A 528 18.53 4.27 20.77
CA GLU A 528 18.97 3.16 21.60
C GLU A 528 19.80 3.62 22.80
N ARG A 529 20.70 4.59 22.60
CA ARG A 529 21.49 5.18 23.69
C ARG A 529 20.64 5.87 24.76
N LEU A 530 19.43 6.32 24.42
CA LEU A 530 18.50 6.98 25.34
C LEU A 530 17.51 5.99 25.96
N ALA A 531 16.95 5.10 25.15
CA ALA A 531 15.78 4.27 25.47
C ALA A 531 16.13 2.80 25.76
N GLY A 532 17.37 2.39 25.46
CA GLY A 532 17.85 1.01 25.56
C GLY A 532 17.27 0.05 24.51
N VAL A 533 16.64 0.56 23.46
CA VAL A 533 16.16 -0.20 22.29
C VAL A 533 16.34 0.63 21.00
N PRO A 534 16.78 0.05 19.87
CA PRO A 534 16.90 0.75 18.59
C PRO A 534 15.58 0.71 17.80
N ILE A 535 14.46 1.03 18.46
CA ILE A 535 13.11 0.91 17.89
C ILE A 535 12.40 2.25 18.00
N MET A 536 11.68 2.65 16.94
CA MET A 536 10.69 3.73 16.99
C MET A 536 9.35 3.26 16.45
N LEU A 537 8.26 3.91 16.87
CA LEU A 537 6.99 3.81 16.16
C LEU A 537 7.08 4.62 14.88
N ASN A 538 6.79 4.00 13.73
CA ASN A 538 6.69 4.65 12.43
C ASN A 538 5.26 4.51 11.87
N THR A 539 4.65 5.64 11.53
CA THR A 539 3.38 5.68 10.81
C THR A 539 3.41 6.72 9.69
N SER A 540 2.50 6.59 8.72
CA SER A 540 2.45 7.54 7.59
C SER A 540 2.22 8.98 8.02
N PHE A 541 2.91 9.94 7.40
CA PHE A 541 2.60 11.36 7.54
C PHE A 541 1.54 11.72 6.50
N THR A 542 0.31 11.88 6.97
CA THR A 542 -0.87 11.88 6.09
C THR A 542 -1.96 12.72 6.75
N PRO A 543 -2.50 13.74 6.06
CA PRO A 543 -3.73 14.40 6.46
C PRO A 543 -4.92 13.42 6.42
N ARG A 544 -5.98 13.75 7.16
CA ARG A 544 -7.20 12.92 7.16
C ARG A 544 -7.84 12.91 5.78
N GLY A 545 -8.13 11.73 5.24
CA GLY A 545 -8.75 11.57 3.92
C GLY A 545 -7.78 11.64 2.74
N GLU A 546 -6.57 12.18 2.93
CA GLU A 546 -5.56 12.36 1.87
C GLU A 546 -4.56 11.20 1.79
N PRO A 547 -3.82 11.06 0.67
CA PRO A 547 -2.67 10.15 0.57
C PRO A 547 -1.49 10.62 1.43
N ILE A 548 -0.41 9.81 1.51
CA ILE A 548 0.84 10.25 2.14
C ILE A 548 1.28 11.55 1.46
N LEU A 549 1.63 12.56 2.26
CA LEU A 549 1.94 13.88 1.73
C LEU A 549 3.30 13.89 1.04
N ASN A 550 3.46 14.80 0.07
CA ASN A 550 4.78 15.17 -0.46
C ASN A 550 4.98 16.70 -0.57
N PHE A 551 4.05 17.49 -0.05
CA PHE A 551 4.20 18.94 0.06
C PHE A 551 4.58 19.31 1.50
N GLY A 552 5.67 20.06 1.67
CA GLY A 552 6.10 20.64 2.94
C GLY A 552 5.01 21.54 3.54
N ALA A 553 4.35 22.35 2.71
CA ALA A 553 3.25 23.21 3.15
C ALA A 553 2.09 22.42 3.77
N VAL A 554 1.79 21.22 3.25
CA VAL A 554 0.75 20.34 3.80
C VAL A 554 1.18 19.76 5.15
N GLY A 555 2.45 19.35 5.27
CA GLY A 555 3.01 18.91 6.55
C GLY A 555 2.96 20.00 7.62
N LEU A 556 3.31 21.23 7.27
CA LEU A 556 3.24 22.38 8.18
C LEU A 556 1.80 22.75 8.55
N ALA A 557 0.86 22.68 7.61
CA ALA A 557 -0.56 22.88 7.91
C ALA A 557 -1.12 21.84 8.92
N MET A 558 -0.51 20.66 9.01
CA MET A 558 -0.86 19.68 10.05
C MET A 558 -0.48 20.13 11.47
N LEU A 559 0.49 21.04 11.65
CA LEU A 559 0.76 21.64 12.96
C LEU A 559 -0.43 22.48 13.44
N GLU A 560 -1.21 23.05 12.51
CA GLU A 560 -2.35 23.89 12.84
C GLU A 560 -3.66 23.10 12.94
N THR A 561 -3.81 22.06 12.12
CA THR A 561 -5.06 21.28 11.99
C THR A 561 -5.09 20.02 12.87
N THR A 562 -3.97 19.67 13.49
CA THR A 562 -3.85 18.53 14.41
C THR A 562 -3.05 18.92 15.65
N GLU A 563 -2.92 18.02 16.62
CA GLU A 563 -2.04 18.19 17.78
C GLU A 563 -0.65 17.55 17.56
N LEU A 564 -0.12 17.65 16.33
CA LEU A 564 1.26 17.30 16.01
C LEU A 564 2.22 18.27 16.71
N ASP A 565 3.25 17.76 17.37
CA ASP A 565 4.16 18.62 18.14
C ASP A 565 5.10 19.41 17.20
N LEU A 566 5.72 18.69 16.25
CA LEU A 566 6.81 19.22 15.43
C LEU A 566 6.80 18.64 14.02
N VAL A 567 7.32 19.42 13.07
CA VAL A 567 7.62 18.95 11.71
C VAL A 567 9.09 19.21 11.40
N LEU A 568 9.83 18.17 11.04
CA LEU A 568 11.19 18.23 10.54
C LEU A 568 11.16 18.17 9.01
N ILE A 569 11.59 19.24 8.35
CA ILE A 569 11.82 19.27 6.90
C ILE A 569 13.31 19.41 6.66
N ASP A 570 13.92 18.38 6.06
CA ASP A 570 15.37 18.21 5.95
C ASP A 570 16.05 18.40 7.32
N ASP A 571 16.72 19.52 7.55
CA ASP A 571 17.43 19.87 8.79
C ASP A 571 16.82 21.10 9.48
N THR A 572 15.54 21.38 9.23
CA THR A 572 14.80 22.48 9.88
C THR A 572 13.60 21.95 10.64
N LEU A 573 13.57 22.21 11.94
CA LEU A 573 12.48 21.86 12.82
C LEU A 573 11.48 23.02 12.90
N PHE A 574 10.20 22.73 12.74
CA PHE A 574 9.09 23.68 12.80
C PHE A 574 8.10 23.30 13.90
N CYS A 575 7.47 24.30 14.51
CA CYS A 575 6.38 24.11 15.45
C CYS A 575 5.20 25.06 15.14
N LYS A 576 4.08 24.82 15.79
CA LYS A 576 2.94 25.75 15.80
C LYS A 576 3.33 27.07 16.49
N VAL A 577 2.76 28.20 16.04
CA VAL A 577 2.91 29.50 16.73
C VAL A 577 2.40 29.39 18.18
N GLY A 578 3.16 29.92 19.13
CA GLY A 578 2.88 29.79 20.56
C GLY A 578 3.32 28.46 21.19
N LYS A 579 4.05 27.63 20.43
CA LYS A 579 4.67 26.37 20.89
C LYS A 579 6.20 26.37 20.73
N GLU A 580 6.82 27.54 20.69
CA GLU A 580 8.27 27.74 20.45
C GLU A 580 9.15 27.03 21.50
N GLN A 581 8.63 26.80 22.71
CA GLN A 581 9.29 26.00 23.72
C GLN A 581 9.60 24.57 23.26
N LEU A 582 8.87 24.03 22.28
CA LEU A 582 9.11 22.71 21.69
C LEU A 582 10.35 22.67 20.79
N LEU A 583 10.82 23.82 20.30
CA LEU A 583 12.04 23.91 19.48
C LEU A 583 13.31 23.87 20.33
N SER A 584 13.17 24.17 21.62
CA SER A 584 14.24 24.02 22.59
C SER A 584 14.32 22.55 22.99
N LEU A 585 15.51 21.95 22.82
CA LEU A 585 15.74 20.59 23.32
C LEU A 585 15.74 20.65 24.85
N PRO A 586 15.14 19.66 25.56
CA PRO A 586 15.56 19.38 26.93
C PRO A 586 17.02 18.93 26.98
#